data_AF-J9BPT8-F1
#
_entry.id   AF-J9BPT8-F1
#
_cell.length_a   1.000
_cell.length_b   1.000
_cell.length_c   1.000
_cell.angle_alpha   90.00
_cell.angle_beta   90.00
_cell.angle_gamma   90.00
#
_symmetry.space_group_name_H-M   'P 1'
#
loop_
_entity.id
_entity.type
_entity.pdbx_description
1 polymer ?
#
loop_
_entity_poly.entity_id
_entity_poly.type
_entity_poly.pdbx_seq_one_letter_code
_entity_poly.pdbx_strand_id
1 'polypeptide(L)'
;RRTYKPKMETRIRLTEKSCDEQYLRELFDELQRKAPKQLNILMKYLELSDYSSGRMQYQVSKSELLHRSSVTPAVLNALVGKGIFE
;
A
#
# COMPACT_ATOMS: atom_id res chain seq x y z
N ARG A 1 -31.47 -17.78 -12.85
CA ARG A 1 -30.42 -17.92 -11.81
C ARG A 1 -29.36 -16.87 -12.07
N ARG A 2 -29.17 -15.89 -11.18
CA ARG A 2 -28.07 -14.91 -11.30
C ARG A 2 -26.77 -15.64 -11.03
N THR A 3 -25.93 -15.80 -12.04
CA THR A 3 -24.59 -16.36 -11.89
C THR A 3 -23.76 -15.36 -11.08
N TYR A 4 -23.65 -15.59 -9.78
CA TYR A 4 -22.68 -14.88 -8.95
C TYR A 4 -21.29 -15.18 -9.50
N LYS A 5 -20.63 -14.16 -10.07
CA LYS A 5 -19.20 -14.20 -10.35
C LYS A 5 -18.50 -13.64 -9.12
N PRO A 6 -17.79 -14.46 -8.33
CA PRO A 6 -16.95 -13.92 -7.26
C PRO A 6 -15.96 -12.94 -7.90
N LYS A 7 -16.02 -11.67 -7.51
CA LYS A 7 -14.99 -10.70 -7.88
C LYS A 7 -13.75 -11.05 -7.06
N MET A 8 -12.71 -11.54 -7.73
CA MET A 8 -11.40 -11.70 -7.10
C MET A 8 -10.86 -10.29 -6.85
N GLU A 9 -10.80 -9.90 -5.58
CA GLU A 9 -10.28 -8.61 -5.16
C GLU A 9 -8.80 -8.78 -4.74
N THR A 10 -7.89 -8.17 -5.49
CA THR A 10 -6.47 -8.13 -5.09
C THR A 10 -6.34 -7.18 -3.91
N ARG A 11 -5.85 -7.69 -2.78
CA ARG A 11 -5.54 -6.90 -1.59
C ARG A 11 -4.05 -6.68 -1.49
N ILE A 12 -3.67 -5.51 -0.99
CA ILE A 12 -2.30 -5.07 -0.76
C ILE A 12 -2.11 -4.93 0.75
N ARG A 13 -0.99 -5.41 1.28
CA ARG A 13 -0.56 -5.16 2.66
C ARG A 13 0.91 -4.73 2.73
N LEU A 14 1.31 -4.16 3.85
CA LEU A 14 2.74 -3.99 4.17
C LEU A 14 3.37 -5.35 4.44
N THR A 15 4.59 -5.53 3.95
CA THR A 15 5.43 -6.68 4.31
C THR A 15 5.87 -6.57 5.78
N GLU A 16 6.16 -7.70 6.43
CA GLU A 16 6.62 -7.74 7.82
C GLU A 16 7.84 -6.82 8.09
N LYS A 17 8.77 -6.72 7.13
CA LYS A 17 9.93 -5.81 7.21
C LYS A 17 9.53 -4.33 7.27
N SER A 18 8.43 -3.98 6.60
CA SER A 18 7.91 -2.62 6.53
C SER A 18 6.98 -2.27 7.68
N CYS A 19 6.69 -3.22 8.57
CA CYS A 19 6.04 -2.97 9.85
C CYS A 19 7.02 -2.51 10.94
N ASP A 20 8.34 -2.59 10.70
CA ASP A 20 9.32 -1.99 11.60
C ASP A 20 9.26 -0.47 11.50
N GLU A 21 9.00 0.20 12.63
CA GLU A 21 8.77 1.64 12.68
C GLU A 21 10.01 2.45 12.25
N GLN A 22 11.20 1.97 12.61
CA GLN A 22 12.45 2.63 12.25
C GLN A 22 12.69 2.52 10.75
N TYR A 23 12.54 1.33 10.17
CA TYR A 23 12.65 1.11 8.73
C TYR A 23 11.60 1.89 7.95
N LEU A 24 10.35 1.93 8.43
CA LEU A 24 9.29 2.71 7.81
C LEU A 24 9.64 4.20 7.79
N ARG A 25 10.20 4.73 8.89
CA ARG A 25 10.62 6.13 8.96
C ARG A 25 11.76 6.46 7.99
N GLU A 26 12.77 5.61 7.89
CA GLU A 26 13.86 5.77 6.91
C GLU A 26 13.34 5.72 5.47
N LEU A 27 12.41 4.80 5.19
CA LEU A 27 11.75 4.69 3.90
C LEU A 27 10.97 5.97 3.55
N PHE A 28 10.27 6.55 4.53
CA PHE A 28 9.57 7.81 4.37
C PHE A 28 10.50 8.95 3.92
N ASP A 29 11.61 9.14 4.64
CA ASP A 29 12.61 10.17 4.33
C ASP A 29 13.25 9.95 2.95
N GLU A 30 13.53 8.69 2.58
CA GLU A 30 14.08 8.36 1.27
C GLU A 30 13.07 8.65 0.14
N LEU A 31 11.84 8.16 0.27
CA LEU A 31 10.80 8.32 -0.74
C LEU A 31 10.41 9.80 -0.91
N GLN A 32 10.41 10.57 0.17
CA GLN A 32 10.17 12.02 0.11
C GLN A 32 11.17 12.73 -0.80
N ARG A 33 12.44 12.32 -0.75
CA ARG A 33 13.52 12.95 -1.53
C ARG A 33 13.56 12.48 -2.98
N LYS A 34 13.38 11.17 -3.22
CA LYS A 34 13.66 10.56 -4.53
C LYS A 34 12.42 10.17 -5.32
N ALA A 35 11.29 9.92 -4.66
CA ALA A 35 10.12 9.30 -5.28
C ALA A 35 8.79 9.77 -4.64
N PRO A 36 8.42 11.05 -4.76
CA PRO A 36 7.23 11.60 -4.08
C PRO A 36 5.92 10.90 -4.45
N LYS A 37 5.82 10.33 -5.66
CA LYS A 37 4.65 9.52 -6.07
C LYS A 37 4.57 8.18 -5.33
N GLN A 38 5.72 7.57 -5.00
CA GLN A 38 5.79 6.36 -4.19
C GLN A 38 5.47 6.67 -2.72
N LEU A 39 5.91 7.82 -2.21
CA LEU A 39 5.51 8.29 -0.89
C LEU A 39 3.99 8.52 -0.80
N ASN A 40 3.39 9.13 -1.83
CA ASN A 40 1.96 9.42 -1.84
C ASN A 40 1.09 8.15 -1.72
N ILE A 41 1.41 7.09 -2.47
CA ILE A 41 0.67 5.82 -2.36
C ILE A 41 0.89 5.13 -1.01
N LEU A 42 2.10 5.21 -0.43
CA LEU A 42 2.37 4.68 0.91
C LEU A 42 1.56 5.40 1.98
N MET A 43 1.54 6.74 1.93
CA MET A 43 0.71 7.57 2.80
C MET A 43 -0.78 7.23 2.67
N LYS A 44 -1.26 7.08 1.44
CA LYS A 44 -2.68 6.76 1.21
C LYS A 44 -3.04 5.36 1.69
N TYR A 45 -2.12 4.41 1.57
CA TYR A 45 -2.30 3.09 2.15
C TYR A 45 -2.46 3.17 3.68
N LEU A 46 -1.56 3.88 4.38
CA LEU A 46 -1.61 3.99 5.85
C LEU A 46 -2.90 4.65 6.35
N GLU A 47 -3.40 5.65 5.62
CA GLU A 47 -4.69 6.30 5.88
C GLU A 47 -5.87 5.33 5.70
N LEU A 48 -5.90 4.59 4.58
CA LEU A 48 -6.98 3.64 4.27
C LEU A 48 -6.94 2.39 5.13
N SER A 49 -5.75 2.01 5.57
CA SER A 49 -5.57 0.82 6.38
C SER A 49 -5.84 1.08 7.85
N ASP A 50 -6.01 2.34 8.28
CA ASP A 50 -6.15 2.70 9.68
C ASP A 50 -4.97 2.15 10.51
N TYR A 51 -3.74 2.33 9.99
CA TYR A 51 -2.51 1.78 10.59
C TYR A 51 -2.35 2.15 12.08
N SER A 52 -2.86 3.31 12.47
CA SER A 52 -2.90 3.83 13.84
C SER A 52 -3.72 3.01 14.83
N SER A 53 -4.64 2.15 14.38
CA SER A 53 -5.56 1.41 15.25
C SER A 53 -4.98 0.12 15.86
N GLY A 54 -3.68 -0.15 15.68
CA GLY A 54 -2.98 -1.30 16.25
C GLY A 54 -3.41 -2.69 15.75
N ARG A 55 -4.24 -2.80 14.71
CA ARG A 55 -4.71 -4.08 14.15
C ARG A 55 -3.71 -4.63 13.12
N MET A 56 -2.99 -5.69 13.47
CA MET A 56 -1.92 -6.32 12.67
C MET A 56 -2.29 -6.86 11.26
N GLN A 57 -3.52 -6.70 10.76
CA GLN A 57 -3.99 -7.29 9.49
C GLN A 57 -4.59 -6.25 8.53
N TYR A 58 -3.81 -5.20 8.28
CA TYR A 58 -4.13 -4.13 7.35
C TYR A 58 -4.06 -4.60 5.90
N GLN A 59 -5.21 -4.79 5.26
CA GLN A 59 -5.30 -5.12 3.85
C GLN A 59 -6.20 -4.10 3.16
N VAL A 60 -5.64 -3.41 2.17
CA VAL A 60 -6.37 -2.42 1.37
C VAL A 60 -6.58 -2.98 -0.04
N SER A 61 -7.76 -2.77 -0.61
CA SER A 61 -8.05 -3.16 -1.99
C SER A 61 -7.10 -2.44 -2.96
N LYS A 62 -6.44 -3.18 -3.86
CA LYS A 62 -5.54 -2.62 -4.88
C LYS A 62 -6.23 -1.56 -5.73
N SER A 63 -7.48 -1.81 -6.12
CA SER A 63 -8.26 -0.86 -6.91
C SER A 63 -8.59 0.41 -6.14
N GLU A 64 -8.95 0.28 -4.86
CA GLU A 64 -9.24 1.45 -4.01
C GLU A 64 -7.98 2.27 -3.76
N LEU A 65 -6.87 1.62 -3.45
CA LEU A 65 -5.59 2.29 -3.22
C LEU A 65 -5.14 3.09 -4.44
N LEU A 66 -5.18 2.48 -5.63
CA LEU A 66 -4.82 3.16 -6.88
C LEU A 66 -5.78 4.32 -7.21
N HIS A 67 -7.08 4.11 -6.99
CA HIS A 67 -8.09 5.15 -7.23
C HIS A 67 -7.91 6.35 -6.29
N ARG A 68 -7.68 6.09 -4.99
CA ARG A 68 -7.54 7.12 -3.96
C ARG A 68 -6.19 7.85 -3.97
N SER A 69 -5.14 7.19 -4.44
CA SER A 69 -3.81 7.81 -4.54
C SER A 69 -3.58 8.51 -5.89
N SER A 70 -4.46 8.30 -6.88
CA SER A 70 -4.35 8.86 -8.24
C SER A 70 -3.01 8.53 -8.92
N VAL A 71 -2.39 7.39 -8.56
CA VAL A 71 -1.12 6.92 -9.13
C VAL A 71 -1.33 5.78 -10.12
N THR A 72 -0.34 5.55 -10.98
CA THR A 72 -0.38 4.44 -11.93
C THR A 72 -0.02 3.11 -11.23
N PRO A 73 -0.53 1.96 -11.74
CA PRO A 73 -0.13 0.64 -11.25
C PRO A 73 1.37 0.39 -11.26
N ALA A 74 2.13 1.05 -12.14
CA ALA A 74 3.58 0.96 -12.19
C ALA A 74 4.26 1.46 -10.90
N VAL A 75 3.71 2.51 -10.28
CA VAL A 75 4.23 3.05 -9.01
C VAL A 75 4.02 2.06 -7.87
N LEU A 76 2.85 1.42 -7.82
CA LEU A 76 2.56 0.35 -6.87
C LEU A 76 3.48 -0.86 -7.08
N ASN A 77 3.61 -1.32 -8.33
CA ASN A 77 4.48 -2.46 -8.65
C ASN A 77 5.95 -2.18 -8.31
N ALA A 78 6.42 -0.93 -8.40
CA ALA A 78 7.76 -0.56 -7.98
C ALA A 78 7.95 -0.71 -6.45
N LEU A 79 6.92 -0.43 -5.64
CA LEU A 79 6.96 -0.66 -4.19
C LEU A 79 6.86 -2.15 -3.84
N VAL A 80 6.08 -2.91 -4.60
CA VAL A 80 6.05 -4.38 -4.49
C VAL A 80 7.41 -4.99 -4.85
N GLY A 81 8.04 -4.54 -5.93
CA GLY A 81 9.38 -4.98 -6.32
C GLY A 81 10.49 -4.62 -5.31
N LYS A 82 10.27 -3.59 -4.49
CA LYS A 82 11.14 -3.22 -3.37
C LYS A 82 10.85 -4.02 -2.08
N GLY A 83 9.81 -4.85 -2.07
CA GLY A 83 9.38 -5.62 -0.91
C GLY A 83 8.69 -4.79 0.17
N ILE A 84 8.19 -3.60 -0.17
CA ILE A 84 7.45 -2.72 0.77
C ILE A 84 6.00 -3.17 0.88
N PHE A 85 5.42 -3.60 -0.24
CA PHE A 85 4.08 -4.14 -0.34
C PHE A 85 4.12 -5.58 -0.86
N GLU A 86 3.09 -6.36 -0.52
CA GLU A 86 2.81 -7.68 -1.07
C GLU A 86 1.30 -7.89 -1.32
#